data_AF-A0A2G4FK32-F1
#
_entry.id   AF-A0A2G4FK32-F1
#
_cell.length_a   1.000
_cell.length_b   1.000
_cell.length_c   1.000
_cell.angle_alpha   90.00
_cell.angle_beta   90.00
_cell.angle_gamma   90.00
#
_symmetry.space_group_name_H-M   'P 1'
#
loop_
_entity.id
_entity.type
_entity.pdbx_description
1 polymer ?
#
loop_
_entity_poly.entity_id
_entity_poly.type
_entity_poly.pdbx_seq_one_letter_code
_entity_poly.pdbx_strand_id
1 'polypeptide(L)'
;SRMRIEITKLPKWKDVITVKTWIKTLENSRSVRCLEMYLNEEKLIGCETFWVVINTKTRRPDNLALPHTHFEKYDTDSIAQPIQKITIPEVFTQKNERKILLSDIDIVNHANNVKYLEWGLDVANAEQILNNSIKALNLNYLHELNYNDAIEIHHTENSFLITKEGKNCFALEIEI
;
A
#
# COMPACT_ATOMS: atom_id res chain seq x y z
N SER A 1 -7.41 4.35 1.43
CA SER A 1 -6.67 3.44 2.35
C SER A 1 -5.21 3.87 2.40
N ARG A 2 -4.47 3.55 3.46
CA ARG A 2 -3.03 3.85 3.57
C ARG A 2 -2.25 2.64 4.06
N MET A 3 -0.99 2.55 3.70
CA MET A 3 -0.09 1.49 4.13
C MET A 3 1.32 2.05 4.25
N ARG A 4 2.04 1.66 5.31
CA ARG A 4 3.47 1.89 5.45
C ARG A 4 4.16 0.55 5.65
N ILE A 5 5.26 0.34 4.96
CA ILE A 5 6.12 -0.85 5.08
C ILE A 5 7.52 -0.35 5.42
N GLU A 6 8.11 -0.83 6.51
CA GLU A 6 9.49 -0.55 6.90
C GLU A 6 10.33 -1.82 6.76
N ILE A 7 11.42 -1.73 6.00
CA ILE A 7 12.26 -2.84 5.61
C ILE A 7 13.62 -2.64 6.27
N THR A 8 13.96 -3.50 7.22
CA THR A 8 15.32 -3.59 7.76
C THR A 8 16.17 -4.50 6.88
N LYS A 9 15.58 -5.59 6.38
CA LYS A 9 16.25 -6.58 5.54
C LYS A 9 15.22 -7.40 4.77
N LEU A 10 15.57 -7.84 3.57
CA LEU A 10 14.74 -8.76 2.79
C LEU A 10 15.18 -10.22 3.02
N PRO A 11 14.23 -11.18 3.07
CA PRO A 11 14.58 -12.60 3.14
C PRO A 11 15.25 -13.05 1.85
N LYS A 12 16.08 -14.08 1.94
CA LYS A 12 16.77 -14.71 0.81
C LYS A 12 16.01 -15.93 0.33
N TRP A 13 16.39 -16.42 -0.86
CA TRP A 13 15.85 -17.66 -1.38
C TRP A 13 16.06 -18.82 -0.40
N LYS A 14 14.98 -19.58 -0.15
CA LYS A 14 14.87 -20.69 0.83
C LYS A 14 14.84 -20.31 2.31
N ASP A 15 14.85 -19.03 2.65
CA ASP A 15 14.56 -18.62 4.03
C ASP A 15 13.12 -19.01 4.41
N VAL A 16 12.95 -19.55 5.61
CA VAL A 16 11.61 -19.80 6.18
C VAL A 16 11.26 -18.61 7.06
N ILE A 17 10.27 -17.84 6.62
CA ILE A 17 9.82 -16.64 7.32
C ILE A 17 8.54 -16.91 8.11
N THR A 18 8.36 -16.16 9.20
CA THR A 18 7.13 -16.14 10.00
C THR A 18 6.46 -14.79 9.85
N VAL A 19 5.20 -14.76 9.43
CA VAL A 19 4.40 -13.53 9.42
C VAL A 19 3.44 -13.53 10.61
N LYS A 20 3.52 -12.49 11.42
CA LYS A 20 2.58 -12.21 12.51
C LYS A 20 1.66 -11.06 12.08
N THR A 21 0.37 -11.13 12.41
CA THR A 21 -0.58 -10.03 12.16
C THR A 21 -1.60 -9.91 13.27
N TRP A 22 -2.00 -8.68 13.58
CA TRP A 22 -3.01 -8.39 14.58
C TRP A 22 -3.81 -7.15 14.20
N ILE A 23 -4.99 -7.00 14.80
CA ILE A 23 -5.77 -5.78 14.74
C ILE A 23 -5.25 -4.86 15.84
N LYS A 24 -4.77 -3.68 15.47
CA LYS A 24 -4.36 -2.65 16.44
C LYS A 24 -5.55 -1.84 16.91
N THR A 25 -6.32 -1.30 15.96
CA THR A 25 -7.56 -0.60 16.23
C THR A 25 -8.68 -1.08 15.32
N LEU A 26 -9.90 -1.05 15.84
CA LEU A 26 -11.12 -1.23 15.07
C LEU A 26 -12.20 -0.41 15.76
N GLU A 27 -12.54 0.72 15.13
CA GLU A 27 -13.46 1.72 15.66
C GLU A 27 -14.31 2.29 14.53
N ASN A 28 -15.63 2.30 14.72
CA ASN A 28 -16.60 2.79 13.73
C ASN A 28 -16.43 2.09 12.37
N SER A 29 -16.00 2.84 11.35
CA SER A 29 -15.74 2.40 9.99
C SER A 29 -14.26 2.20 9.68
N ARG A 30 -13.37 2.26 10.67
CA ARG A 30 -11.91 2.31 10.47
C ARG A 30 -11.20 1.21 11.24
N SER A 31 -10.12 0.69 10.66
CA SER A 31 -9.27 -0.29 11.34
C SER A 31 -7.82 -0.10 10.96
N VAL A 32 -6.93 -0.28 11.93
CA VAL A 32 -5.49 -0.46 11.69
C VAL A 32 -5.13 -1.91 11.91
N ARG A 33 -4.50 -2.53 10.92
CA ARG A 33 -3.94 -3.87 10.99
C ARG A 33 -2.43 -3.81 10.82
N CYS A 34 -1.74 -4.43 11.77
CA CYS A 34 -0.30 -4.53 11.82
C CYS A 34 0.15 -5.89 11.28
N LEU A 35 1.33 -5.93 10.69
CA LEU A 35 2.02 -7.11 10.20
C LEU A 35 3.51 -6.99 10.52
N GLU A 36 4.11 -8.11 10.90
CA GLU A 36 5.56 -8.23 11.01
C GLU A 36 6.03 -9.49 10.33
N MET A 37 7.17 -9.40 9.65
CA MET A 37 7.88 -10.53 9.07
C MET A 37 9.14 -10.81 9.87
N TYR A 38 9.32 -12.06 10.25
CA TYR A 38 10.46 -12.55 11.02
C TYR A 38 11.22 -13.62 10.25
N LEU A 39 12.54 -13.65 10.44
CA LEU A 39 13.40 -14.78 10.15
C LEU A 39 13.98 -15.26 11.48
N ASN A 40 13.54 -16.43 11.94
CA ASN A 40 13.75 -16.87 13.32
C ASN A 40 13.18 -15.82 14.31
N GLU A 41 14.03 -15.26 15.18
CA GLU A 41 13.66 -14.21 16.14
C GLU A 41 13.98 -12.79 15.65
N GLU A 42 14.60 -12.64 14.47
CA GLU A 42 14.94 -11.34 13.89
C GLU A 42 13.75 -10.78 13.10
N LYS A 43 13.26 -9.60 13.50
CA LYS A 43 12.26 -8.85 12.74
C LYS A 43 12.92 -8.24 11.50
N LEU A 44 12.43 -8.63 10.32
CA LEU A 44 12.92 -8.16 9.04
C LEU A 44 12.12 -6.96 8.50
N ILE A 45 10.79 -7.04 8.60
CA ILE A 45 9.86 -6.07 8.01
C ILE A 45 8.73 -5.79 9.00
N GLY A 46 8.37 -4.53 9.13
CA GLY A 46 7.16 -4.06 9.81
C GLY A 46 6.20 -3.42 8.83
N CYS A 47 4.89 -3.59 9.02
CA CYS A 47 3.89 -2.96 8.16
C CYS A 47 2.60 -2.66 8.90
N GLU A 48 2.12 -1.42 8.81
CA GLU A 48 0.76 -1.08 9.23
C GLU A 48 -0.11 -0.69 8.03
N THR A 49 -1.38 -1.11 8.09
CA THR A 49 -2.38 -0.88 7.06
C THR A 49 -3.62 -0.24 7.66
N PHE A 50 -4.10 0.82 7.03
CA PHE A 50 -5.28 1.57 7.45
C PHE A 50 -6.47 1.32 6.52
N TRP A 51 -7.50 0.68 7.07
CA TRP A 51 -8.70 0.25 6.36
C TRP A 51 -9.89 1.15 6.67
N VAL A 52 -10.76 1.32 5.67
CA VAL A 52 -12.05 1.98 5.82
C VAL A 52 -13.12 1.07 5.24
N VAL A 53 -14.17 0.82 6.01
CA VAL A 53 -15.38 0.12 5.56
C VAL A 53 -16.19 1.11 4.71
N ILE A 54 -16.48 0.73 3.47
CA ILE A 54 -17.25 1.54 2.52
C ILE A 54 -18.57 0.82 2.23
N ASN A 55 -19.67 1.57 2.33
CA ASN A 55 -20.97 1.11 1.87
C ASN A 55 -21.00 1.11 0.34
N THR A 56 -21.26 -0.05 -0.25
CA THR A 56 -21.21 -0.26 -1.71
C THR A 56 -22.33 0.44 -2.47
N LYS A 57 -23.44 0.83 -1.80
CA LYS A 57 -24.56 1.56 -2.41
C LYS A 57 -24.34 3.07 -2.36
N THR A 58 -23.98 3.61 -1.18
CA THR A 58 -23.83 5.06 -1.00
C THR A 58 -22.44 5.57 -1.39
N ARG A 59 -21.47 4.66 -1.54
CA ARG A 59 -20.04 4.93 -1.74
C ARG A 59 -19.44 5.84 -0.65
N ARG A 60 -19.97 5.75 0.58
CA ARG A 60 -19.50 6.50 1.76
C ARG A 60 -18.98 5.56 2.85
N PRO A 61 -18.08 6.05 3.74
CA PRO A 61 -17.70 5.31 4.93
C PRO A 61 -18.91 4.93 5.77
N ASP A 62 -18.95 3.69 6.24
CA ASP A 62 -20.07 3.15 7.02
C ASP A 62 -19.55 2.19 8.09
N ASN A 63 -20.31 2.02 9.17
CA ASN A 63 -19.89 1.16 10.26
C ASN A 63 -19.85 -0.30 9.82
N LEU A 64 -18.97 -1.08 10.44
CA LEU A 64 -18.96 -2.53 10.23
C LEU A 64 -20.28 -3.12 10.72
N ALA A 65 -21.09 -3.63 9.78
CA ALA A 65 -22.43 -4.13 10.08
C ALA A 65 -22.44 -5.41 10.95
N LEU A 66 -21.33 -6.17 10.93
CA LEU A 66 -21.20 -7.40 11.70
C LEU A 66 -20.74 -7.10 13.14
N PRO A 67 -21.23 -7.85 14.14
CA PRO A 67 -20.69 -7.79 15.50
C PRO A 67 -19.19 -8.07 15.48
N HIS A 68 -18.41 -7.18 16.09
CA HIS A 68 -16.95 -7.21 16.03
C HIS A 68 -16.31 -7.05 17.42
N THR A 69 -17.12 -7.16 18.47
CA THR A 69 -16.68 -7.11 19.88
C THR A 69 -15.85 -8.31 20.29
N HIS A 70 -15.94 -9.41 19.54
CA HIS A 70 -15.17 -10.64 19.77
C HIS A 70 -13.72 -10.55 19.24
N PHE A 71 -13.37 -9.50 18.49
CA PHE A 71 -11.99 -9.33 18.04
C PHE A 71 -11.10 -8.85 19.17
N GLU A 72 -10.03 -9.61 19.40
CA GLU A 72 -8.92 -9.16 20.22
C GLU A 72 -8.14 -8.06 19.48
N LYS A 73 -7.78 -7.01 20.24
CA LYS A 73 -7.05 -5.85 19.74
C LYS A 73 -5.77 -5.73 20.55
N TYR A 74 -4.68 -5.46 19.86
CA TYR A 74 -3.35 -5.36 20.45
C TYR A 74 -2.78 -3.99 20.12
N ASP A 75 -2.69 -3.10 21.12
CA ASP A 75 -2.12 -1.77 20.97
C ASP A 75 -0.60 -1.85 20.93
N THR A 76 -0.09 -2.43 19.84
CA THR A 76 1.34 -2.65 19.60
C THR A 76 1.62 -2.29 18.16
N ASP A 77 2.64 -1.46 17.99
CA ASP A 77 3.06 -0.96 16.69
C ASP A 77 3.95 -1.98 16.00
N SER A 78 3.77 -2.13 14.69
CA SER A 78 4.72 -2.91 13.87
C SER A 78 5.78 -2.05 13.18
N ILE A 79 5.64 -0.73 13.21
CA ILE A 79 6.51 0.23 12.52
C ILE A 79 7.00 1.30 13.50
N ALA A 80 8.16 1.88 13.23
CA ALA A 80 8.75 2.93 14.06
C ALA A 80 8.14 4.30 13.78
N GLN A 81 7.76 4.59 12.54
CA GLN A 81 7.12 5.85 12.16
C GLN A 81 5.63 5.64 11.86
N PRO A 82 4.73 6.53 12.32
CA PRO A 82 3.30 6.35 12.12
C PRO A 82 2.93 6.45 10.64
N ILE A 83 1.86 5.77 10.23
CA ILE A 83 1.31 5.94 8.87
C ILE A 83 0.86 7.39 8.66
N GLN A 84 1.41 8.05 7.64
CA GLN A 84 1.03 9.41 7.26
C GLN A 84 0.41 9.47 5.88
N LYS A 85 -0.26 10.57 5.58
CA LYS A 85 -0.73 10.86 4.22
C LYS A 85 0.48 11.37 3.43
N ILE A 86 0.80 10.74 2.30
CA ILE A 86 1.84 11.22 1.39
C ILE A 86 1.52 12.64 0.92
N THR A 87 2.51 13.53 1.04
CA THR A 87 2.47 14.87 0.44
C THR A 87 2.84 14.72 -1.02
N ILE A 88 1.88 14.98 -1.91
CA ILE A 88 2.08 14.86 -3.35
C ILE A 88 2.94 16.05 -3.81
N PRO A 89 4.07 15.82 -4.49
CA PRO A 89 4.88 16.91 -5.06
C PRO A 89 4.07 17.75 -6.05
N GLU A 90 4.36 19.06 -6.12
CA GLU A 90 3.74 19.95 -7.10
C GLU A 90 4.27 19.73 -8.52
N VAL A 91 5.53 19.25 -8.63
CA VAL A 91 6.23 19.05 -9.89
C VAL A 91 6.74 17.62 -9.97
N PHE A 92 6.42 16.97 -11.08
CA PHE A 92 6.98 15.68 -11.48
C PHE A 92 7.92 15.87 -12.66
N THR A 93 9.01 15.12 -12.69
CA THR A 93 10.05 15.24 -13.73
C THR A 93 9.81 14.28 -14.89
N GLN A 94 9.06 13.20 -14.66
CA GLN A 94 8.78 12.16 -15.65
C GLN A 94 7.30 11.75 -15.64
N LYS A 95 6.86 11.22 -16.78
CA LYS A 95 5.49 10.75 -17.02
C LYS A 95 5.51 9.52 -17.92
N ASN A 96 4.74 8.51 -17.53
CA ASN A 96 4.49 7.30 -18.30
C ASN A 96 2.99 7.07 -18.44
N GLU A 97 2.59 6.32 -19.46
CA GLU A 97 1.20 5.93 -19.68
C GLU A 97 1.08 4.40 -19.61
N ARG A 98 -0.05 3.93 -19.07
CA ARG A 98 -0.36 2.50 -18.99
C ARG A 98 -1.84 2.28 -19.20
N LYS A 99 -2.18 1.16 -19.84
CA LYS A 99 -3.54 0.63 -19.89
C LYS A 99 -3.67 -0.54 -18.93
N ILE A 100 -4.72 -0.55 -18.12
CA ILE A 100 -4.98 -1.64 -17.17
C ILE A 100 -5.42 -2.89 -17.93
N LEU A 101 -4.70 -3.99 -17.70
CA LEU A 101 -4.90 -5.27 -18.38
C LEU A 101 -5.73 -6.22 -17.52
N LEU A 102 -6.21 -7.30 -18.14
CA LEU A 102 -7.03 -8.29 -17.44
C LEU A 102 -6.27 -8.95 -16.26
N SER A 103 -4.96 -9.16 -16.39
CA SER A 103 -4.11 -9.71 -15.34
C SER A 103 -3.92 -8.80 -14.13
N ASP A 104 -4.33 -7.53 -14.23
CA ASP A 104 -4.23 -6.58 -13.14
C ASP A 104 -5.47 -6.61 -12.23
N ILE A 105 -6.53 -7.28 -12.67
CA ILE A 105 -7.85 -7.26 -12.04
C ILE A 105 -8.00 -8.39 -11.02
N ASP A 106 -8.55 -8.05 -9.86
CA ASP A 106 -8.85 -9.00 -8.79
C ASP A 106 -10.25 -9.64 -8.93
N ILE A 107 -10.60 -10.50 -7.97
CA ILE A 107 -11.87 -11.22 -7.97
C ILE A 107 -13.11 -10.34 -7.79
N VAL A 108 -12.94 -9.07 -7.38
CA VAL A 108 -14.02 -8.09 -7.24
C VAL A 108 -14.10 -7.11 -8.41
N ASN A 109 -13.39 -7.41 -9.51
CA ASN A 109 -13.36 -6.64 -10.76
C ASN A 109 -12.70 -5.25 -10.67
N HIS A 110 -11.84 -5.03 -9.68
CA HIS A 110 -11.01 -3.82 -9.58
C HIS A 110 -9.54 -4.15 -9.78
N ALA A 111 -8.71 -3.15 -10.06
CA ALA A 111 -7.27 -3.32 -10.05
C ALA A 111 -6.80 -3.78 -8.66
N ASN A 112 -6.01 -4.86 -8.61
CA ASN A 112 -5.46 -5.39 -7.38
C ASN A 112 -4.50 -4.37 -6.74
N ASN A 113 -4.61 -4.17 -5.42
CA ASN A 113 -3.77 -3.21 -4.68
C ASN A 113 -2.25 -3.41 -4.89
N VAL A 114 -1.78 -4.65 -5.07
CA VAL A 114 -0.35 -4.94 -5.33
C VAL A 114 0.10 -4.35 -6.67
N LYS A 115 -0.78 -4.28 -7.67
CA LYS A 115 -0.44 -3.78 -9.01
C LYS A 115 -0.11 -2.30 -9.02
N TYR A 116 -0.75 -1.50 -8.17
CA TYR A 116 -0.39 -0.09 -8.02
C TYR A 116 1.07 0.13 -7.60
N LEU A 117 1.56 -0.70 -6.67
CA LEU A 117 2.97 -0.70 -6.28
C LEU A 117 3.85 -1.16 -7.44
N GLU A 118 3.53 -2.29 -8.09
CA GLU A 118 4.30 -2.80 -9.23
C GLU A 118 4.43 -1.75 -10.35
N TRP A 119 3.35 -1.06 -10.71
CA TRP A 119 3.41 -0.02 -11.75
C TRP A 119 4.28 1.18 -11.38
N GLY A 120 4.33 1.55 -10.10
CA GLY A 120 5.25 2.58 -9.61
C GLY A 120 6.71 2.09 -9.67
N LEU A 121 6.97 0.84 -9.28
CA LEU A 121 8.30 0.25 -9.34
C LEU A 121 8.81 0.03 -10.77
N ASP A 122 7.91 -0.28 -11.72
CA ASP A 122 8.24 -0.47 -13.15
C ASP A 122 8.86 0.78 -13.80
N VAL A 123 8.59 1.97 -13.26
CA VAL A 123 9.12 3.26 -13.75
C VAL A 123 10.14 3.88 -12.81
N ALA A 124 10.44 3.22 -11.68
CA ALA A 124 11.46 3.67 -10.73
C ALA A 124 12.88 3.43 -11.27
N ASN A 125 13.87 4.06 -10.62
CA ASN A 125 15.27 3.82 -10.96
C ASN A 125 15.68 2.38 -10.64
N ALA A 126 15.98 1.58 -11.68
CA ALA A 126 16.31 0.17 -11.52
C ALA A 126 17.52 -0.09 -10.61
N GLU A 127 18.55 0.76 -10.62
CA GLU A 127 19.73 0.59 -9.77
C GLU A 127 19.37 0.69 -8.28
N GLN A 128 18.51 1.66 -7.92
CA GLN A 128 18.02 1.80 -6.54
C GLN A 128 17.21 0.58 -6.09
N ILE A 129 16.31 0.08 -6.95
CA ILE A 129 15.49 -1.09 -6.62
C ILE A 129 16.35 -2.35 -6.48
N LEU A 130 17.24 -2.61 -7.45
CA LEU A 130 18.04 -3.84 -7.50
C LEU A 130 19.12 -3.90 -6.43
N ASN A 131 19.59 -2.75 -5.93
CA ASN A 131 20.53 -2.68 -4.80
C ASN A 131 19.86 -2.91 -3.44
N ASN A 132 18.55 -3.19 -3.39
CA ASN A 132 17.76 -3.39 -2.16
C ASN A 132 17.92 -2.25 -1.16
N SER A 133 18.03 -1.01 -1.65
CA SER A 133 18.27 0.15 -0.79
C SER A 133 16.99 0.72 -0.16
N ILE A 134 15.82 0.16 -0.45
CA ILE A 134 14.55 0.65 0.08
C ILE A 134 14.48 0.36 1.59
N LYS A 135 14.38 1.42 2.39
CA LYS A 135 14.13 1.37 3.84
C LYS A 135 12.66 1.42 4.19
N ALA A 136 11.85 2.14 3.42
CA ALA A 136 10.41 2.16 3.62
C ALA A 136 9.62 2.47 2.35
N LEU A 137 8.35 2.06 2.36
CA LEU A 137 7.37 2.37 1.32
C LEU A 137 6.13 2.97 2.01
N ASN A 138 5.72 4.17 1.58
CA ASN A 138 4.44 4.76 1.94
C ASN A 138 3.49 4.66 0.75
N LEU A 139 2.28 4.15 0.98
CA LEU A 139 1.27 3.92 -0.05
C LEU A 139 -0.05 4.57 0.35
N ASN A 140 -0.65 5.31 -0.59
CA ASN A 140 -1.96 5.94 -0.44
C ASN A 140 -2.88 5.51 -1.58
N TYR A 141 -3.93 4.75 -1.26
CA TYR A 141 -5.00 4.38 -2.19
C TYR A 141 -6.15 5.39 -2.10
N LEU A 142 -6.44 6.07 -3.21
CA LEU A 142 -7.39 7.18 -3.29
C LEU A 142 -8.64 6.81 -4.10
N HIS A 143 -8.47 6.21 -5.27
CA HIS A 143 -9.56 5.76 -6.15
C HIS A 143 -9.26 4.41 -6.80
N GLU A 144 -10.30 3.58 -6.90
CA GLU A 144 -10.29 2.29 -7.59
C GLU A 144 -10.15 2.49 -9.11
N LEU A 145 -9.38 1.61 -9.75
CA LEU A 145 -9.23 1.51 -11.19
C LEU A 145 -9.86 0.22 -11.70
N ASN A 146 -10.27 0.22 -12.97
CA ASN A 146 -10.97 -0.89 -13.62
C ASN A 146 -10.24 -1.38 -14.87
N TYR A 147 -10.68 -2.52 -15.37
CA TYR A 147 -10.23 -3.06 -16.64
C TYR A 147 -10.37 -2.03 -17.77
N ASN A 148 -9.37 -1.96 -18.66
CA ASN A 148 -9.27 -1.01 -19.78
C ASN A 148 -9.09 0.47 -19.41
N ASP A 149 -9.00 0.84 -18.13
CA ASP A 149 -8.66 2.21 -17.76
C ASP A 149 -7.29 2.60 -18.35
N ALA A 150 -7.22 3.81 -18.91
CA ALA A 150 -5.96 4.45 -19.28
C ALA A 150 -5.50 5.33 -18.11
N ILE A 151 -4.28 5.11 -17.66
CA ILE A 151 -3.69 5.82 -16.52
C ILE A 151 -2.38 6.48 -16.90
N GLU A 152 -2.05 7.52 -16.15
CA GLU A 152 -0.76 8.20 -16.20
C GLU A 152 -0.02 7.98 -14.89
N ILE A 153 1.29 7.72 -14.98
CA ILE A 153 2.19 7.56 -13.83
C ILE A 153 3.15 8.73 -13.89
N HIS A 154 2.97 9.70 -12.98
CA HIS A 154 3.81 10.87 -12.81
C HIS A 154 4.82 10.58 -11.71
N HIS A 155 6.10 10.81 -11.94
CA HIS A 155 7.10 10.49 -10.93
C HIS A 155 8.32 11.41 -10.91
N THR A 156 8.96 11.44 -9.75
CA THR A 156 10.31 11.96 -9.52
C THR A 156 11.25 10.76 -9.26
N GLU A 157 12.35 10.96 -8.53
CA GLU A 157 13.22 9.87 -8.11
C GLU A 157 12.52 8.92 -7.12
N ASN A 158 11.83 9.48 -6.11
CA ASN A 158 11.31 8.73 -4.97
C ASN A 158 9.79 8.88 -4.76
N SER A 159 9.11 9.68 -5.57
CA SER A 159 7.67 9.94 -5.42
C SER A 159 6.93 9.62 -6.72
N PHE A 160 5.82 8.91 -6.61
CA PHE A 160 5.03 8.41 -7.73
C PHE A 160 3.56 8.71 -7.51
N LEU A 161 2.88 9.16 -8.54
CA LEU A 161 1.45 9.48 -8.54
C LEU A 161 0.79 8.86 -9.77
N ILE A 162 -0.19 8.00 -9.53
CA ILE A 162 -1.02 7.41 -10.58
C ILE A 162 -2.31 8.21 -10.68
N THR A 163 -2.64 8.67 -11.88
CA THR A 163 -3.85 9.41 -12.18
C THR A 163 -4.67 8.78 -13.31
N LYS A 164 -5.99 9.02 -13.28
CA LYS A 164 -6.93 8.71 -14.36
C LYS A 164 -7.79 9.93 -14.62
N GLU A 165 -7.79 10.44 -15.85
CA GLU A 165 -8.60 11.61 -16.24
C GLU A 165 -8.40 12.81 -15.28
N GLY A 166 -7.15 13.04 -14.86
CA GLY A 166 -6.79 14.11 -13.91
C GLY A 166 -7.15 13.86 -12.45
N LYS A 167 -7.72 12.70 -12.09
CA LYS A 167 -8.00 12.32 -10.70
C LYS A 167 -6.88 11.46 -10.14
N ASN A 168 -6.45 11.76 -8.92
CA ASN A 168 -5.41 11.02 -8.22
C ASN A 168 -5.96 9.67 -7.73
N CYS A 169 -5.41 8.57 -8.23
CA CYS A 169 -5.86 7.22 -7.90
C CYS A 169 -4.98 6.56 -6.84
N PHE A 170 -3.67 6.77 -6.92
CA PHE A 170 -2.70 6.19 -5.99
C PHE A 170 -1.45 7.06 -5.89
N ALA A 171 -0.86 7.12 -4.70
CA ALA A 171 0.44 7.73 -4.49
C ALA A 171 1.36 6.75 -3.77
N LEU A 172 2.63 6.76 -4.17
CA LEU A 172 3.71 5.97 -3.59
C LEU A 172 4.88 6.91 -3.30
N GLU A 173 5.50 6.72 -2.15
CA GLU A 173 6.76 7.34 -1.77
C GLU A 173 7.71 6.24 -1.30
N ILE A 174 8.94 6.27 -1.82
CA ILE A 174 10.00 5.32 -1.53
C ILE A 174 11.06 6.03 -0.68
N GLU A 175 11.35 5.50 0.50
CA GLU A 175 12.45 5.94 1.35
C GLU A 175 13.64 5.01 1.14
N ILE A 176 14.80 5.59 0.80
CA ILE A 176 16.08 4.91 0.54
C ILE A 176 17.02 5.03 1.75
#